data_AF-A0A371QTB4-F1
#
_entry.id   AF-A0A371QTB4-F1
#
_cell.length_a   1.000
_cell.length_b   1.000
_cell.length_c   1.000
_cell.angle_alpha   90.00
_cell.angle_beta   90.00
_cell.angle_gamma   90.00
#
_symmetry.space_group_name_H-M   'P 1'
#
loop_
_entity.id
_entity.type
_entity.pdbx_description
1 polymer ?
#
loop_
_entity_poly.entity_id
_entity_poly.type
_entity_poly.pdbx_seq_one_letter_code
_entity_poly.pdbx_strand_id
1 'polypeptide(L)'
;MNNTILEVIEFGDEPEDIFYCLVDTTVSPDGLDVSSLKLSDPRNFDQVLKENGCLMMFTGDEIESLISRGDVDRDQIHESLVRLAAAEGIIRKN
;
A
#
# COMPACT_ATOMS: atom_id res chain seq x y z
N MET A 1 12.58 11.36 7.20
CA MET A 1 11.31 10.63 7.36
C MET A 1 10.70 10.53 5.99
N ASN A 2 10.47 9.31 5.50
CA ASN A 2 9.87 9.14 4.18
C ASN A 2 8.42 9.60 4.28
N ASN A 3 8.03 10.54 3.42
CA ASN A 3 6.70 11.15 3.37
C ASN A 3 5.70 10.09 2.87
N THR A 4 5.31 9.18 3.75
CA THR A 4 4.45 8.05 3.42
C THR A 4 3.43 7.81 4.51
N ILE A 5 2.28 7.26 4.12
CA ILE A 5 1.24 6.77 5.03
C ILE A 5 0.87 5.34 4.65
N LEU A 6 0.29 4.61 5.61
CA LEU A 6 -0.39 3.35 5.36
C LEU A 6 -1.88 3.60 5.31
N GLU A 7 -2.51 3.27 4.18
CA GLU A 7 -3.96 3.27 4.05
C GLU A 7 -4.47 1.83 3.97
N VAL A 8 -5.56 1.57 4.69
CA VAL A 8 -6.27 0.29 4.64
C VAL A 8 -7.61 0.53 3.98
N ILE A 9 -7.84 -0.14 2.86
CA ILE A 9 -9.07 -0.03 2.08
C ILE A 9 -9.82 -1.35 2.17
N GLU A 10 -11.03 -1.31 2.71
CA GLU A 10 -11.88 -2.48 2.89
C GLU A 10 -13.03 -2.43 1.87
N PHE A 11 -13.11 -3.43 0.99
CA PHE A 11 -14.23 -3.63 0.06
C PHE A 11 -15.23 -4.69 0.52
N GLY A 12 -14.85 -5.49 1.53
CA GLY A 12 -15.59 -6.60 2.10
C GLY A 12 -14.96 -7.05 3.42
N ASP A 13 -15.48 -8.14 3.98
CA ASP A 13 -15.05 -8.66 5.29
C ASP A 13 -13.97 -9.76 5.18
N GLU A 14 -13.72 -10.28 3.98
CA GLU A 14 -12.72 -11.32 3.74
C GLU A 14 -11.32 -10.70 3.63
N PRO A 15 -10.24 -11.39 4.07
CA PRO A 15 -8.87 -10.85 4.00
C PRO A 15 -8.43 -10.44 2.58
N GLU A 16 -8.93 -11.11 1.55
CA GLU A 16 -8.67 -10.81 0.14
C GLU A 16 -9.29 -9.47 -0.32
N ASP A 17 -10.32 -8.98 0.40
CA ASP A 17 -11.01 -7.72 0.12
C ASP A 17 -10.44 -6.54 0.92
N ILE A 18 -9.42 -6.78 1.76
CA ILE A 18 -8.72 -5.77 2.55
C ILE A 18 -7.38 -5.46 1.88
N PHE A 19 -7.15 -4.21 1.53
CA PHE A 19 -5.94 -3.76 0.85
C PHE A 19 -5.12 -2.84 1.74
N TYR A 20 -3.83 -3.14 1.88
CA TYR A 20 -2.85 -2.35 2.60
C TYR A 20 -1.97 -1.62 1.59
N CYS A 21 -2.16 -0.31 1.49
CA CYS A 21 -1.50 0.56 0.53
C CYS A 21 -0.45 1.44 1.22
N LEU A 22 0.81 1.32 0.82
CA LEU A 22 1.85 2.28 1.19
C LEU A 22 1.82 3.43 0.19
N VAL A 23 1.48 4.63 0.66
CA VAL A 23 1.22 5.80 -0.20
C VAL A 23 2.29 6.86 0.01
N ASP A 24 2.80 7.45 -1.06
CA ASP A 24 3.68 8.62 -1.03
C ASP A 24 2.87 9.92 -0.90
N THR A 25 2.98 10.59 0.26
CA THR A 25 2.25 11.82 0.54
C THR A 25 2.82 13.05 -0.17
N THR A 26 3.93 12.93 -0.89
CA THR A 26 4.39 13.99 -1.81
C THR A 26 3.62 13.98 -3.12
N VAL A 27 3.09 12.82 -3.52
CA VAL A 27 2.25 12.63 -4.71
C VAL A 27 0.78 12.78 -4.34
N SER A 28 0.36 12.15 -3.23
CA SER A 28 -1.02 12.19 -2.74
C SER A 28 -1.06 12.65 -1.27
N PRO A 29 -1.05 13.97 -1.03
CA PRO A 29 -1.03 14.54 0.32
C PRO A 29 -2.20 14.12 1.19
N ASP A 30 -3.35 13.88 0.57
CA ASP A 30 -4.61 13.54 1.23
C ASP A 30 -4.92 12.03 1.17
N GLY A 31 -3.97 11.20 0.70
CA GLY A 31 -4.18 9.76 0.52
C GLY A 31 -4.72 9.37 -0.86
N LEU A 32 -5.07 8.09 -1.04
CA LEU A 32 -5.61 7.59 -2.30
C LEU A 32 -7.06 8.03 -2.49
N ASP A 33 -7.37 8.61 -3.66
CA ASP A 33 -8.76 8.87 -4.04
C ASP A 33 -9.45 7.57 -4.49
N VAL A 34 -9.90 6.77 -3.50
CA VAL A 34 -10.62 5.51 -3.72
C VAL A 34 -11.92 5.71 -4.50
N SER A 35 -12.51 6.91 -4.46
CA SER A 35 -13.73 7.21 -5.22
C SER A 35 -13.44 7.27 -6.73
N SER A 36 -12.30 7.86 -7.11
CA SER A 36 -11.83 7.84 -8.49
C SER A 36 -11.50 6.42 -8.97
N LEU A 37 -10.94 5.58 -8.08
CA LEU A 37 -10.59 4.19 -8.37
C LEU A 37 -11.80 3.31 -8.70
N LYS A 38 -12.94 3.53 -8.03
CA LYS A 38 -14.20 2.81 -8.32
C LYS A 38 -14.77 3.14 -9.71
N LEU A 39 -14.40 4.28 -10.29
CA LEU A 39 -14.85 4.73 -11.60
C LEU A 39 -13.88 4.36 -12.74
N SER A 40 -12.65 3.99 -12.40
CA SER A 40 -11.65 3.55 -13.38
C SER A 40 -11.91 2.15 -13.94
N ASP A 41 -11.48 1.92 -15.18
CA ASP A 41 -11.49 0.60 -15.80
C ASP A 41 -10.65 -0.37 -14.94
N PRO A 42 -11.20 -1.52 -14.50
CA PRO A 42 -10.48 -2.48 -13.67
C PRO A 42 -9.15 -2.94 -14.28
N ARG A 43 -9.04 -2.90 -15.61
CA ARG A 43 -7.80 -3.27 -16.34
C ARG A 43 -6.66 -2.29 -16.11
N ASN A 44 -6.96 -1.08 -15.62
CA ASN A 44 -5.99 -0.01 -15.38
C ASN A 44 -5.79 0.30 -13.89
N PHE A 45 -6.39 -0.48 -12.99
CA PHE A 45 -6.42 -0.20 -11.56
C PHE A 45 -5.02 0.00 -10.96
N ASP A 46 -4.08 -0.91 -11.28
CA ASP A 46 -2.68 -0.82 -10.86
C ASP A 46 -1.98 0.46 -11.33
N GLN A 47 -2.29 0.91 -12.55
CA GLN A 47 -1.72 2.12 -13.10
C GLN A 47 -2.27 3.35 -12.39
N VAL A 48 -3.58 3.42 -12.19
CA VAL A 48 -4.22 4.54 -11.50
C VAL A 48 -3.72 4.65 -10.06
N LEU A 49 -3.55 3.52 -9.36
CA LEU A 49 -2.97 3.50 -8.02
C LEU A 49 -1.55 4.05 -7.99
N LYS A 50 -0.68 3.62 -8.91
CA LYS A 50 0.69 4.15 -9.02
C LYS A 50 0.71 5.64 -9.32
N GLU A 51 -0.16 6.10 -10.23
CA GLU A 51 -0.29 7.53 -10.57
C GLU A 51 -0.78 8.36 -9.38
N ASN A 52 -1.58 7.75 -8.50
CA ASN A 52 -2.02 8.33 -7.22
C ASN A 52 -1.02 8.07 -6.07
N GLY A 53 0.23 7.72 -6.37
CA GLY A 53 1.28 7.63 -5.35
C GLY A 53 1.27 6.36 -4.51
N CYS A 54 0.51 5.33 -4.89
CA CYS A 54 0.62 4.01 -4.27
C CYS A 54 1.96 3.36 -4.65
N LEU A 55 2.83 3.20 -3.66
CA LEU A 55 4.18 2.62 -3.80
C LEU A 55 4.13 1.10 -3.76
N MET A 56 3.34 0.55 -2.84
CA MET A 56 3.14 -0.89 -2.65
C MET A 56 1.70 -1.14 -2.24
N MET A 57 1.13 -2.24 -2.70
CA MET A 57 -0.20 -2.69 -2.34
C MET A 57 -0.13 -4.18 -2.04
N PHE A 58 -0.79 -4.59 -0.97
CA PHE A 58 -0.93 -5.99 -0.60
C PHE A 58 -2.36 -6.26 -0.14
N THR A 59 -2.90 -7.43 -0.46
CA THR A 59 -4.13 -7.90 0.17
C THR A 59 -3.88 -8.36 1.62
N GLY A 60 -4.93 -8.54 2.40
CA GLY A 60 -4.82 -8.95 3.80
C GLY A 60 -4.15 -10.32 3.97
N ASP A 61 -4.43 -11.28 3.10
CA ASP A 61 -3.77 -12.58 3.09
C ASP A 61 -2.28 -12.49 2.70
N GLU A 62 -1.90 -11.60 1.78
CA GLU A 62 -0.50 -11.32 1.44
C GLU A 62 0.26 -10.69 2.62
N ILE A 63 -0.37 -9.74 3.34
CA ILE A 63 0.20 -9.14 4.55
C ILE A 63 0.38 -10.19 5.65
N GLU A 64 -0.63 -11.03 5.90
CA GLU A 64 -0.53 -12.12 6.87
C GLU A 64 0.59 -13.11 6.50
N SER A 65 0.77 -13.38 5.21
CA SER A 65 1.89 -14.18 4.70
C SER A 65 3.24 -13.51 4.99
N LEU A 66 3.39 -12.22 4.70
CA LEU A 66 4.60 -11.44 5.02
C LEU A 66 4.91 -11.40 6.52
N ILE A 67 3.88 -11.27 7.36
CA ILE A 67 4.01 -11.31 8.82
C ILE A 67 4.49 -12.70 9.26
N SER A 68 3.92 -13.77 8.71
CA SER A 68 4.31 -15.14 9.05
C SER A 68 5.77 -15.46 8.69
N ARG A 69 6.29 -14.82 7.64
CA ARG A 69 7.70 -14.93 7.22
C ARG A 69 8.66 -14.07 8.03
N GLY A 70 8.13 -13.10 8.79
CA GLY A 70 8.93 -12.12 9.53
C GLY A 70 9.41 -10.93 8.68
N ASP A 71 8.88 -10.77 7.47
CA ASP A 71 9.18 -9.64 6.59
C ASP A 71 8.45 -8.36 7.05
N VAL A 72 7.28 -8.53 7.67
CA VAL A 72 6.43 -7.45 8.21
C VAL A 72 6.13 -7.68 9.69
N ASP A 73 6.28 -6.65 10.51
CA ASP A 73 5.84 -6.65 11.90
C ASP A 73 4.36 -6.20 11.97
N ARG A 74 3.49 -7.03 12.59
CA ARG A 74 2.05 -6.77 12.74
C ARG A 74 1.78 -5.46 13.49
N ASP A 75 2.59 -5.13 14.49
CA ASP A 75 2.40 -3.93 15.30
C ASP A 75 3.02 -2.69 14.65
N GLN A 76 3.80 -2.88 13.57
CA GLN A 76 4.56 -1.84 12.86
C GLN A 76 4.51 -2.07 11.34
N ILE A 77 3.30 -2.27 10.80
CA ILE A 77 3.10 -2.59 9.37
C ILE A 77 3.66 -1.46 8.50
N HIS A 78 3.33 -0.21 8.83
CA HIS A 78 3.79 0.94 8.07
C HIS A 78 5.32 1.01 8.01
N GLU A 79 6.04 0.97 9.14
CA GLU A 79 7.50 1.03 9.11
C GLU A 79 8.12 -0.19 8.41
N SER A 80 7.50 -1.36 8.55
CA SER A 80 7.96 -2.58 7.89
C SER A 80 7.84 -2.48 6.37
N LEU A 81 6.71 -1.99 5.87
CA LEU A 81 6.50 -1.78 4.44
C LEU A 81 7.42 -0.69 3.89
N VAL A 82 7.69 0.38 4.64
CA VAL A 82 8.70 1.38 4.25
C VAL A 82 10.09 0.75 4.12
N ARG A 83 10.49 -0.13 5.06
CA ARG A 83 11.76 -0.85 4.97
C ARG A 83 11.81 -1.79 3.77
N LEU A 84 10.70 -2.51 3.51
CA LEU A 84 10.58 -3.41 2.37
C LEU A 84 10.66 -2.63 1.04
N ALA A 85 9.91 -1.54 0.90
CA ALA A 85 9.97 -0.65 -0.26
C ALA A 85 11.39 -0.12 -0.51
N ALA A 86 12.14 0.18 0.55
CA ALA A 86 13.52 0.62 0.42
C ALA A 86 14.46 -0.53 0.02
N ALA A 87 14.25 -1.74 0.52
CA ALA A 87 15.04 -2.93 0.15
C ALA A 87 14.83 -3.34 -1.31
N GLU A 88 13.58 -3.21 -1.81
CA GLU A 88 13.21 -3.45 -3.22
C GLU A 88 13.59 -2.28 -4.15
N GLY A 89 14.13 -1.18 -3.61
CA GLY A 89 14.55 -0.01 -4.39
C GLY A 89 13.40 0.85 -4.94
N ILE A 90 12.17 0.66 -4.43
CA ILE A 90 10.99 1.45 -4.77
C ILE A 90 11.12 2.87 -4.23
N ILE A 91 11.60 3.01 -2.99
CA ILE A 91 11.92 4.30 -2.39
C ILE A 91 13.41 4.37 -2.05
N ARG A 92 14.00 5.55 -2.27
CA ARG A 92 15.38 5.79 -1.87
C ARG A 92 15.43 6.09 -0.37
N LYS A 93 16.22 5.30 0.36
CA LYS A 93 16.60 5.62 1.73
C LYS A 93 17.62 6.77 1.66
N ASN A 94 17.16 8.00 1.88
CA ASN A 94 18.07 9.14 2.13
C ASN A 94 18.64 9.06 3.54
#